data_AF-A0A1X7FP11-F1
#
_entry.id   AF-A0A1X7FP11-F1
#
_cell.length_a   1.000
_cell.length_b   1.000
_cell.length_c   1.000
_cell.angle_alpha   90.00
_cell.angle_beta   90.00
_cell.angle_gamma   90.00
#
_symmetry.space_group_name_H-M   'P 1'
#
loop_
_entity.id
_entity.type
_entity.pdbx_description
1 polymer ?
#
loop_
_entity_poly.entity_id
_entity_poly.type
_entity_poly.pdbx_seq_one_letter_code
_entity_poly.pdbx_strand_id
1 'polypeptide(L)'
;MPKIQSGGPISPAASAHSAEPQDENEARAPNSAATQGSSRHQDARLQPLDSRRRPSSPTGASSSAPRTANLPVAGENPGAVGALRRRRTGGDGELAPSTTNESASTGRDEDRAADGETREQATGVTRLARGARNVAYRAFQGYVGMLAISAGYRTVRNPGEALRHPLATLGGIVSFSERLSEQTIQQGRADVLARHGSYIPADSACHEVEPRISYELPLGVGGRVTRGNRPHYNKPTDFELSRFVPNGGGLHAVHHESLHCYTHPNFATSMRNSPYWRTIEEALTEHFADELPGHAIGKATPYDLSRLPNGKRWSTAAAELEKAAGTETLQRAYFSGDVDAIRAVSAAIVDIWPKEPTHTAWRAISLSQSHQRRSLAECFVGAALLSTGKLPADPAPGSGDAGNWAWRHLPVNQFKQIAPKQAKAIRQQAQALQSKLGRTFDQAFYGFDSHTQGEAMGAIQAQIHREWKPVL
;
A
#
# COMPACT_ATOMS: atom_id res chain seq x y z
N MET A 1 -20.29 -63.47 -68.46
CA MET A 1 -20.65 -62.15 -67.89
C MET A 1 -21.91 -62.31 -67.07
N PRO A 2 -22.15 -61.51 -66.01
CA PRO A 2 -21.19 -60.75 -65.18
C PRO A 2 -21.36 -61.07 -63.67
N LYS A 3 -20.51 -60.73 -62.70
CA LYS A 3 -19.05 -60.47 -62.55
C LYS A 3 -18.82 -60.62 -61.02
N ILE A 4 -18.05 -61.57 -60.48
CA ILE A 4 -16.58 -61.74 -60.46
C ILE A 4 -15.85 -60.79 -59.46
N GLN A 5 -15.38 -61.38 -58.34
CA GLN A 5 -14.13 -61.11 -57.55
C GLN A 5 -13.91 -59.70 -56.94
N SER A 6 -13.04 -59.43 -55.96
CA SER A 6 -12.18 -60.17 -54.97
C SER A 6 -11.68 -59.11 -53.93
N GLY A 7 -11.01 -59.36 -52.79
CA GLY A 7 -10.50 -60.56 -52.10
C GLY A 7 -9.52 -60.11 -50.96
N GLY A 8 -9.15 -61.00 -50.03
CA GLY A 8 -8.03 -60.79 -49.07
C GLY A 8 -6.70 -61.33 -49.61
N PRO A 9 -5.69 -61.71 -48.79
CA PRO A 9 -5.58 -61.69 -47.31
C PRO A 9 -4.34 -60.88 -46.82
N ILE A 10 -3.75 -61.03 -45.61
CA ILE A 10 -2.88 -62.12 -45.07
C ILE A 10 -2.83 -62.04 -43.51
N SER A 11 -2.62 -63.18 -42.83
CA SER A 11 -2.53 -63.38 -41.35
C SER A 11 -1.06 -63.68 -40.92
N PRO A 12 -0.68 -64.33 -39.77
CA PRO A 12 -1.38 -64.86 -38.57
C PRO A 12 -0.84 -64.17 -37.26
N ALA A 13 -0.71 -64.71 -36.03
CA ALA A 13 -0.86 -66.05 -35.43
C ALA A 13 -1.03 -66.01 -33.88
N ALA A 14 -1.46 -67.14 -33.30
CA ALA A 14 -1.25 -67.66 -31.92
C ALA A 14 -1.75 -66.84 -30.70
N SER A 15 -2.49 -67.35 -29.70
CA SER A 15 -2.48 -68.64 -28.94
C SER A 15 -1.41 -68.71 -27.83
N ALA A 16 -1.67 -69.16 -26.58
CA ALA A 16 -2.93 -69.57 -25.92
C ALA A 16 -2.76 -69.63 -24.36
N HIS A 17 -3.82 -70.07 -23.66
CA HIS A 17 -3.89 -70.94 -22.44
C HIS A 17 -2.58 -71.40 -21.74
N SER A 18 -2.52 -71.67 -20.42
CA SER A 18 -3.48 -71.59 -19.28
C SER A 18 -2.74 -71.98 -17.96
N ALA A 19 -3.49 -72.02 -16.85
CA ALA A 19 -3.31 -72.90 -15.67
C ALA A 19 -2.43 -72.46 -14.48
N GLU A 20 -3.10 -72.31 -13.33
CA GLU A 20 -2.57 -72.62 -11.98
C GLU A 20 -2.18 -74.12 -11.88
N PRO A 21 -1.41 -74.54 -10.85
CA PRO A 21 -2.08 -74.96 -9.61
C PRO A 21 -1.36 -74.58 -8.30
N GLN A 22 -2.06 -74.84 -7.19
CA GLN A 22 -1.58 -74.91 -5.81
C GLN A 22 -0.75 -76.22 -5.56
N ASP A 23 -0.16 -76.52 -4.40
CA ASP A 23 -0.07 -75.81 -3.09
C ASP A 23 1.43 -75.47 -2.76
N GLU A 24 2.17 -75.85 -1.70
CA GLU A 24 1.92 -76.63 -0.47
C GLU A 24 2.94 -76.32 0.66
N ASN A 25 2.47 -76.46 1.91
CA ASN A 25 3.15 -76.87 3.15
C ASN A 25 4.19 -76.00 3.94
N GLU A 26 3.98 -76.09 5.27
CA GLU A 26 4.93 -76.12 6.41
C GLU A 26 5.81 -74.93 6.89
N ALA A 27 5.33 -74.36 8.02
CA ALA A 27 5.97 -74.46 9.37
C ALA A 27 6.84 -73.33 9.97
N ARG A 28 6.60 -73.15 11.29
CA ARG A 28 7.46 -72.58 12.37
C ARG A 28 7.97 -71.13 12.31
N ALA A 29 7.34 -70.29 13.14
CA ALA A 29 8.05 -69.37 14.06
C ALA A 29 8.43 -70.14 15.37
N PRO A 30 9.02 -69.55 16.46
CA PRO A 30 9.40 -68.14 16.72
C PRO A 30 10.76 -67.93 17.48
N ASN A 31 10.95 -66.73 18.06
CA ASN A 31 11.77 -66.36 19.26
C ASN A 31 13.27 -65.94 19.19
N SER A 32 13.50 -64.62 19.21
CA SER A 32 14.00 -63.81 20.35
C SER A 32 15.31 -64.12 21.14
N ALA A 33 16.35 -63.30 20.91
CA ALA A 33 17.37 -62.76 21.88
C ALA A 33 18.15 -61.61 21.17
N ALA A 34 18.54 -60.44 21.70
CA ALA A 34 19.22 -60.05 22.97
C ALA A 34 20.74 -60.40 22.95
N THR A 35 21.74 -59.53 23.23
CA THR A 35 21.77 -58.19 23.89
C THR A 35 23.08 -57.39 23.60
N GLN A 36 23.11 -56.08 23.94
CA GLN A 36 24.28 -55.16 24.11
C GLN A 36 24.96 -54.57 22.85
N GLY A 37 25.41 -53.29 22.83
CA GLY A 37 25.20 -52.21 23.83
C GLY A 37 25.96 -50.88 23.54
N SER A 38 25.55 -49.81 24.25
CA SER A 38 26.14 -48.43 24.30
C SER A 38 26.06 -47.59 22.99
N SER A 39 25.83 -46.27 23.00
CA SER A 39 25.92 -45.26 24.07
C SER A 39 24.78 -44.21 24.10
N ARG A 40 24.61 -43.62 25.29
CA ARG A 40 23.91 -42.35 25.63
C ARG A 40 24.49 -41.15 24.85
N HIS A 41 23.91 -39.94 24.74
CA HIS A 41 22.65 -39.26 25.15
C HIS A 41 22.48 -38.06 24.14
N GLN A 42 21.44 -37.22 24.08
CA GLN A 42 20.53 -36.69 25.11
C GLN A 42 19.25 -36.11 24.46
N ASP A 43 18.07 -36.38 25.02
CA ASP A 43 16.83 -35.66 24.67
C ASP A 43 16.68 -34.36 25.47
N ALA A 44 16.00 -33.37 24.88
CA ALA A 44 15.58 -32.14 25.56
C ALA A 44 14.04 -31.99 25.54
N ARG A 45 13.35 -32.79 26.36
CA ARG A 45 11.93 -32.52 26.69
C ARG A 45 11.81 -31.20 27.44
N LEU A 46 10.87 -30.35 27.04
CA LEU A 46 10.33 -29.31 27.93
C LEU A 46 9.05 -29.83 28.58
N GLN A 47 9.04 -29.89 29.92
CA GLN A 47 7.82 -30.01 30.72
C GLN A 47 7.54 -28.67 31.43
N PRO A 48 6.27 -28.36 31.76
CA PRO A 48 5.91 -27.10 32.38
C PRO A 48 6.34 -27.03 33.84
N LEU A 49 6.66 -25.83 34.31
CA LEU A 49 6.71 -25.49 35.73
C LEU A 49 5.59 -24.51 36.07
N ASP A 50 4.94 -24.77 37.19
CA ASP A 50 3.82 -24.01 37.75
C ASP A 50 4.16 -23.55 39.18
N SER A 51 3.24 -22.81 39.81
CA SER A 51 3.18 -22.42 41.22
C SER A 51 3.90 -21.13 41.69
N ARG A 52 3.03 -20.15 42.02
CA ARG A 52 3.07 -19.24 43.18
C ARG A 52 3.94 -17.96 43.11
N ARG A 53 3.26 -16.84 42.83
CA ARG A 53 2.98 -15.84 43.90
C ARG A 53 1.71 -15.00 43.63
N ARG A 54 0.83 -14.96 44.62
CA ARG A 54 -0.15 -13.87 44.88
C ARG A 54 0.47 -12.97 45.97
N PRO A 55 0.07 -11.69 46.12
CA PRO A 55 -1.17 -11.42 46.86
C PRO A 55 -2.00 -10.20 46.38
N SER A 56 -3.19 -10.07 46.98
CA SER A 56 -3.96 -8.83 47.25
C SER A 56 -4.13 -7.75 46.15
N SER A 57 -5.36 -7.64 45.65
CA SER A 57 -5.97 -6.36 45.28
C SER A 57 -6.18 -5.47 46.52
N PRO A 58 -6.47 -4.17 46.33
CA PRO A 58 -7.72 -3.65 46.86
C PRO A 58 -8.60 -2.94 45.81
N THR A 59 -9.86 -2.75 46.15
CA THR A 59 -10.92 -2.08 45.37
C THR A 59 -10.79 -0.56 45.37
N GLY A 60 -11.19 0.13 44.28
CA GLY A 60 -11.33 1.59 44.30
C GLY A 60 -11.93 2.22 43.04
N ALA A 61 -13.14 2.77 43.18
CA ALA A 61 -13.78 3.83 42.38
C ALA A 61 -13.77 3.79 40.84
N SER A 62 -14.99 3.74 40.28
CA SER A 62 -15.31 4.21 38.92
C SER A 62 -15.00 5.70 38.73
N SER A 63 -14.52 6.09 37.54
CA SER A 63 -14.79 7.42 36.98
C SER A 63 -14.90 7.36 35.45
N SER A 64 -15.91 8.05 34.91
CA SER A 64 -16.21 8.09 33.48
C SER A 64 -15.63 9.35 32.85
N ALA A 65 -14.76 9.21 31.86
CA ALA A 65 -14.29 10.33 31.02
C ALA A 65 -14.04 9.86 29.57
N PRO A 66 -14.41 10.65 28.55
CA PRO A 66 -14.29 10.23 27.15
C PRO A 66 -12.83 10.23 26.68
N ARG A 67 -12.47 9.22 25.88
CA ARG A 67 -11.21 9.24 25.12
C ARG A 67 -11.31 10.31 24.03
N THR A 68 -10.40 11.27 24.06
CA THR A 68 -10.19 12.23 22.97
C THR A 68 -9.75 11.50 21.70
N ALA A 69 -10.21 12.00 20.54
CA ALA A 69 -9.83 11.44 19.25
C ALA A 69 -8.37 11.78 18.91
N ASN A 70 -7.55 10.76 18.70
CA ASN A 70 -6.20 10.95 18.16
C ASN A 70 -6.29 11.27 16.67
N LEU A 71 -6.04 12.54 16.32
CA LEU A 71 -5.86 12.98 14.94
C LEU A 71 -4.60 12.31 14.34
N PRO A 72 -4.65 11.82 13.08
CA PRO A 72 -3.44 11.40 12.39
C PRO A 72 -2.59 12.63 12.07
N VAL A 73 -1.34 12.63 12.53
CA VAL A 73 -0.36 13.69 12.21
C VAL A 73 -0.03 13.62 10.72
N ALA A 74 -0.22 14.74 10.01
CA ALA A 74 0.19 14.87 8.63
C ALA A 74 1.73 14.86 8.53
N GLY A 75 2.28 14.05 7.62
CA GLY A 75 3.73 13.94 7.43
C GLY A 75 4.33 15.22 6.84
N GLU A 76 5.38 15.75 7.46
CA GLU A 76 6.08 16.94 7.00
C GLU A 76 6.90 16.67 5.72
N ASN A 77 6.87 17.62 4.78
CA ASN A 77 7.78 17.66 3.64
C ASN A 77 8.53 19.02 3.66
N PRO A 78 9.84 19.06 3.96
CA PRO A 78 10.59 20.30 4.08
C PRO A 78 11.20 20.76 2.76
N GLY A 79 10.97 22.03 2.40
CA GLY A 79 11.63 22.74 1.30
C GLY A 79 10.78 22.85 0.01
N ALA A 80 10.81 23.98 -0.71
CA ALA A 80 11.49 25.24 -0.42
C ALA A 80 10.84 26.42 -1.14
N VAL A 81 10.75 27.57 -0.47
CA VAL A 81 10.56 28.89 -1.09
C VAL A 81 11.56 29.86 -0.45
N GLY A 82 12.25 30.67 -1.26
CA GLY A 82 13.34 31.54 -0.81
C GLY A 82 12.89 32.71 0.07
N ALA A 83 13.80 33.19 0.92
CA ALA A 83 13.53 34.31 1.82
C ALA A 83 13.43 35.65 1.07
N LEU A 84 12.36 36.42 1.33
CA LEU A 84 12.34 37.87 1.10
C LEU A 84 12.20 38.62 2.41
N ARG A 85 13.28 39.30 2.78
CA ARG A 85 13.57 39.85 4.12
C ARG A 85 13.01 41.27 4.26
N ARG A 86 11.74 41.44 4.66
CA ARG A 86 11.20 42.76 5.06
C ARG A 86 11.47 43.04 6.54
N ARG A 87 12.14 44.15 6.85
CA ARG A 87 12.41 44.66 8.21
C ARG A 87 11.44 45.81 8.52
N ARG A 88 11.21 46.07 9.82
CA ARG A 88 10.46 47.21 10.42
C ARG A 88 10.77 48.55 9.73
N THR A 89 9.91 49.58 9.75
CA THR A 89 8.89 50.05 10.75
C THR A 89 7.47 50.16 10.12
N GLY A 90 6.33 50.42 10.80
CA GLY A 90 6.02 51.14 12.06
C GLY A 90 5.67 52.61 11.75
N GLY A 91 4.52 53.18 12.14
CA GLY A 91 3.35 52.65 12.88
C GLY A 91 2.16 53.65 12.91
N ASP A 92 1.11 53.31 13.67
CA ASP A 92 0.07 54.16 14.31
C ASP A 92 -0.86 55.13 13.49
N GLY A 93 -2.08 55.37 14.00
CA GLY A 93 -3.14 56.25 13.41
C GLY A 93 -3.98 55.58 12.31
N GLU A 94 -5.30 55.31 12.40
CA GLU A 94 -6.48 55.95 13.02
C GLU A 94 -7.17 57.07 12.18
N LEU A 95 -8.50 57.11 12.25
CA LEU A 95 -9.46 58.10 11.71
C LEU A 95 -9.77 58.12 10.19
N ALA A 96 -11.04 57.83 9.87
CA ALA A 96 -11.82 58.45 8.79
C ALA A 96 -12.60 59.66 9.41
N PRO A 97 -13.23 60.62 8.67
CA PRO A 97 -14.20 60.37 7.58
C PRO A 97 -14.30 61.47 6.47
N SER A 98 -15.34 61.39 5.61
CA SER A 98 -16.00 62.52 4.88
C SER A 98 -15.20 63.23 3.73
N THR A 99 -15.77 63.89 2.71
CA THR A 99 -17.17 64.10 2.23
C THR A 99 -17.23 64.48 0.72
N THR A 100 -18.38 64.22 0.09
CA THR A 100 -19.06 64.86 -1.09
C THR A 100 -18.35 65.78 -2.12
N ASN A 101 -18.57 65.42 -3.40
CA ASN A 101 -19.07 66.22 -4.55
C ASN A 101 -18.32 67.44 -5.17
N GLU A 102 -18.12 67.30 -6.49
CA GLU A 102 -18.47 68.23 -7.60
C GLU A 102 -17.96 69.68 -7.65
N SER A 103 -17.18 70.00 -8.70
CA SER A 103 -17.58 70.93 -9.78
C SER A 103 -16.61 70.86 -10.97
N ALA A 104 -16.91 71.54 -12.09
CA ALA A 104 -16.31 71.27 -13.41
C ALA A 104 -15.58 72.46 -14.06
N SER A 105 -14.73 72.14 -15.06
CA SER A 105 -14.01 73.07 -15.98
C SER A 105 -12.89 73.91 -15.31
N THR A 106 -11.90 74.44 -16.02
CA THR A 106 -11.64 74.57 -17.47
C THR A 106 -10.29 73.95 -17.88
N GLY A 107 -9.99 73.89 -19.19
CA GLY A 107 -8.76 73.25 -19.70
C GLY A 107 -7.77 74.21 -20.36
N ARG A 108 -6.53 73.75 -20.49
CA ARG A 108 -5.57 74.11 -21.55
C ARG A 108 -4.64 72.92 -21.81
N ASP A 109 -4.29 72.73 -23.07
CA ASP A 109 -3.22 71.82 -23.48
C ASP A 109 -1.85 72.45 -23.22
N GLU A 110 -0.88 71.63 -22.78
CA GLU A 110 0.51 71.57 -23.28
C GLU A 110 1.36 70.63 -22.40
N ASP A 111 1.29 69.32 -22.69
CA ASP A 111 2.47 68.44 -22.75
C ASP A 111 2.06 67.02 -23.19
N ARG A 112 2.59 66.54 -24.34
CA ARG A 112 2.19 65.23 -24.91
C ARG A 112 3.28 64.56 -25.76
N ALA A 113 4.42 64.26 -25.17
CA ALA A 113 5.54 63.63 -25.87
C ALA A 113 6.27 62.51 -25.07
N ALA A 114 5.58 61.81 -24.15
CA ALA A 114 6.16 60.68 -23.38
C ALA A 114 5.16 59.55 -23.06
N ASP A 115 3.97 59.87 -22.54
CA ASP A 115 3.04 58.87 -21.94
C ASP A 115 2.11 58.12 -22.94
N GLY A 116 2.56 57.93 -24.19
CA GLY A 116 1.76 57.26 -25.22
C GLY A 116 1.68 55.74 -25.01
N GLU A 117 2.79 55.05 -25.28
CA GLU A 117 2.83 53.58 -25.35
C GLU A 117 2.58 52.92 -23.98
N THR A 118 3.07 53.52 -22.90
CA THR A 118 2.87 53.03 -21.53
C THR A 118 1.40 53.03 -21.13
N ARG A 119 0.60 53.99 -21.61
CA ARG A 119 -0.82 54.14 -21.25
C ARG A 119 -1.72 53.22 -22.07
N GLU A 120 -1.40 52.95 -23.33
CA GLU A 120 -2.09 51.91 -24.10
C GLU A 120 -1.77 50.50 -23.59
N GLN A 121 -0.50 50.20 -23.26
CA GLN A 121 -0.16 48.90 -22.64
C GLN A 121 -0.81 48.74 -21.26
N ALA A 122 -0.80 49.77 -20.40
CA ALA A 122 -1.47 49.73 -19.10
C ALA A 122 -3.01 49.58 -19.22
N THR A 123 -3.65 50.20 -20.22
CA THR A 123 -5.09 50.01 -20.46
C THR A 123 -5.41 48.66 -21.10
N GLY A 124 -4.52 48.10 -21.93
CA GLY A 124 -4.59 46.72 -22.41
C GLY A 124 -4.51 45.70 -21.26
N VAL A 125 -3.47 45.80 -20.42
CA VAL A 125 -3.28 44.92 -19.26
C VAL A 125 -4.42 45.04 -18.24
N THR A 126 -4.92 46.25 -17.96
CA THR A 126 -6.07 46.42 -17.04
C THR A 126 -7.41 46.01 -17.65
N ARG A 127 -7.59 46.08 -18.99
CA ARG A 127 -8.74 45.46 -19.68
C ARG A 127 -8.67 43.93 -19.63
N LEU A 128 -7.51 43.33 -19.87
CA LEU A 128 -7.28 41.89 -19.74
C LEU A 128 -7.49 41.41 -18.29
N ALA A 129 -6.97 42.14 -17.29
CA ALA A 129 -7.18 41.84 -15.88
C ALA A 129 -8.65 41.96 -15.46
N ARG A 130 -9.39 42.97 -15.94
CA ARG A 130 -10.85 43.05 -15.75
C ARG A 130 -11.60 41.94 -16.48
N GLY A 131 -11.17 41.56 -17.68
CA GLY A 131 -11.70 40.42 -18.43
C GLY A 131 -11.56 39.11 -17.65
N ALA A 132 -10.33 38.79 -17.23
CA ALA A 132 -10.03 37.63 -16.39
C ALA A 132 -10.82 37.65 -15.07
N ARG A 133 -10.91 38.81 -14.38
CA ARG A 133 -11.70 38.95 -13.15
C ARG A 133 -13.19 38.73 -13.40
N ASN A 134 -13.74 39.22 -14.51
CA ASN A 134 -15.15 39.04 -14.87
C ASN A 134 -15.46 37.59 -15.29
N VAL A 135 -14.52 36.91 -15.97
CA VAL A 135 -14.61 35.47 -16.27
C VAL A 135 -14.56 34.64 -14.99
N ALA A 136 -13.59 34.90 -14.10
CA ALA A 136 -13.50 34.23 -12.80
C ALA A 136 -14.73 34.46 -11.93
N TYR A 137 -15.27 35.69 -11.90
CA TYR A 137 -16.51 36.01 -11.18
C TYR A 137 -17.73 35.28 -11.77
N ARG A 138 -17.87 35.22 -13.09
CA ARG A 138 -18.95 34.44 -13.74
C ARG A 138 -18.80 32.93 -13.52
N ALA A 139 -17.58 32.40 -13.54
CA ALA A 139 -17.31 31.00 -13.22
C ALA A 139 -17.67 30.68 -11.76
N PHE A 140 -17.33 31.58 -10.82
CA PHE A 140 -17.72 31.45 -9.41
C PHE A 140 -19.25 31.55 -9.22
N GLN A 141 -19.93 32.47 -9.90
CA GLN A 141 -21.41 32.54 -9.90
C GLN A 141 -22.03 31.26 -10.47
N GLY A 142 -21.50 30.71 -11.55
CA GLY A 142 -21.95 29.42 -12.12
C GLY A 142 -21.75 28.25 -11.17
N TYR A 143 -20.59 28.19 -10.49
CA TYR A 143 -20.28 27.20 -9.46
C TYR A 143 -21.26 27.28 -8.27
N VAL A 144 -21.49 28.48 -7.72
CA VAL A 144 -22.46 28.71 -6.63
C VAL A 144 -23.90 28.38 -7.09
N GLY A 145 -24.26 28.69 -8.33
CA GLY A 145 -25.55 28.30 -8.92
C GLY A 145 -25.71 26.77 -9.00
N MET A 146 -24.70 26.04 -9.47
CA MET A 146 -24.72 24.58 -9.50
C MET A 146 -24.74 23.96 -8.09
N LEU A 147 -24.05 24.54 -7.11
CA LEU A 147 -24.16 24.13 -5.71
C LEU A 147 -25.58 24.33 -5.17
N ALA A 148 -26.23 25.46 -5.45
CA ALA A 148 -27.60 25.72 -5.01
C ALA A 148 -28.62 24.75 -5.64
N ILE A 149 -28.47 24.45 -6.94
CA ILE A 149 -29.30 23.47 -7.66
C ILE A 149 -29.06 22.05 -7.13
N SER A 150 -27.79 21.65 -6.94
CA SER A 150 -27.40 20.35 -6.37
C SER A 150 -27.95 20.19 -4.95
N ALA A 151 -27.88 21.25 -4.12
CA ALA A 151 -28.45 21.28 -2.78
C ALA A 151 -29.97 21.06 -2.82
N GLY A 152 -30.70 21.91 -3.54
CA GLY A 152 -32.17 21.81 -3.64
C GLY A 152 -32.64 20.46 -4.18
N TYR A 153 -31.97 19.93 -5.20
CA TYR A 153 -32.28 18.61 -5.75
C TYR A 153 -32.04 17.48 -4.73
N ARG A 154 -30.90 17.49 -4.03
CA ARG A 154 -30.58 16.43 -3.05
C ARG A 154 -31.44 16.51 -1.80
N THR A 155 -31.79 17.70 -1.31
CA THR A 155 -32.69 17.86 -0.14
C THR A 155 -34.13 17.50 -0.47
N VAL A 156 -34.65 17.86 -1.66
CA VAL A 156 -35.99 17.45 -2.10
C VAL A 156 -36.07 15.95 -2.36
N ARG A 157 -35.03 15.33 -2.95
CA ARG A 157 -35.01 13.88 -3.23
C ARG A 157 -34.72 13.01 -2.01
N ASN A 158 -34.02 13.53 -0.99
CA ASN A 158 -33.65 12.78 0.22
C ASN A 158 -33.82 13.62 1.52
N PRO A 159 -35.03 14.11 1.84
CA PRO A 159 -35.23 15.07 2.94
C PRO A 159 -34.83 14.49 4.31
N GLY A 160 -35.03 13.19 4.53
CA GLY A 160 -34.60 12.51 5.76
C GLY A 160 -33.08 12.50 5.97
N GLU A 161 -32.28 12.50 4.91
CA GLU A 161 -30.81 12.54 4.99
C GLU A 161 -30.32 13.96 5.29
N ALA A 162 -30.93 14.96 4.64
CA ALA A 162 -30.65 16.37 4.92
C ALA A 162 -31.00 16.76 6.37
N LEU A 163 -32.06 16.19 6.94
CA LEU A 163 -32.48 16.44 8.32
C LEU A 163 -31.65 15.68 9.37
N ARG A 164 -31.30 14.41 9.12
CA ARG A 164 -30.59 13.56 10.10
C ARG A 164 -29.07 13.64 10.01
N HIS A 165 -28.55 13.87 8.80
CA HIS A 165 -27.12 13.92 8.51
C HIS A 165 -26.78 15.18 7.68
N PRO A 166 -27.09 16.40 8.19
CA PRO A 166 -26.92 17.65 7.44
C PRO A 166 -25.48 17.88 7.01
N LEU A 167 -24.50 17.61 7.89
CA LEU A 167 -23.08 17.82 7.59
C LEU A 167 -22.56 16.89 6.47
N ALA A 168 -22.93 15.60 6.51
CA ALA A 168 -22.57 14.66 5.45
C ALA A 168 -23.25 15.02 4.12
N THR A 169 -24.53 15.41 4.17
CA THR A 169 -25.30 15.84 2.98
C THR A 169 -24.72 17.10 2.35
N LEU A 170 -24.39 18.12 3.16
CA LEU A 170 -23.73 19.36 2.71
C LEU A 170 -22.32 19.10 2.20
N GLY A 171 -21.53 18.26 2.87
CA GLY A 171 -20.22 17.83 2.40
C GLY A 171 -20.29 17.19 1.01
N GLY A 172 -21.24 16.25 0.82
CA GLY A 172 -21.50 15.61 -0.47
C GLY A 172 -22.05 16.53 -1.56
N ILE A 173 -22.74 17.62 -1.19
CA ILE A 173 -23.13 18.69 -2.13
C ILE A 173 -21.89 19.46 -2.60
N VAL A 174 -21.05 19.93 -1.67
CA VAL A 174 -19.89 20.79 -1.96
C VAL A 174 -18.80 20.07 -2.75
N SER A 175 -18.59 18.78 -2.49
CA SER A 175 -17.67 17.90 -3.21
C SER A 175 -18.26 17.26 -4.47
N PHE A 176 -19.53 17.53 -4.78
CA PHE A 176 -20.32 16.89 -5.84
C PHE A 176 -20.44 15.35 -5.73
N SER A 177 -19.98 14.74 -4.63
CA SER A 177 -19.98 13.28 -4.36
C SER A 177 -21.19 12.52 -4.89
N GLU A 178 -20.98 11.32 -5.44
CA GLU A 178 -22.09 10.45 -5.79
C GLU A 178 -22.76 9.88 -4.53
N ARG A 179 -24.08 9.73 -4.55
CA ARG A 179 -24.85 9.17 -3.44
C ARG A 179 -25.06 7.67 -3.65
N LEU A 180 -24.38 6.84 -2.85
CA LEU A 180 -24.52 5.38 -2.91
C LEU A 180 -25.94 4.88 -2.58
N SER A 181 -26.26 3.70 -3.09
CA SER A 181 -27.48 2.95 -2.80
C SER A 181 -27.17 1.46 -2.63
N GLU A 182 -28.06 0.69 -1.99
CA GLU A 182 -27.88 -0.76 -1.85
C GLU A 182 -27.74 -1.46 -3.21
N GLN A 183 -28.43 -0.97 -4.25
CA GLN A 183 -28.30 -1.47 -5.61
C GLN A 183 -26.87 -1.25 -6.17
N THR A 184 -26.26 -0.08 -5.90
CA THR A 184 -24.87 0.22 -6.27
C THR A 184 -23.89 -0.73 -5.57
N ILE A 185 -24.17 -1.04 -4.29
CA ILE A 185 -23.35 -1.96 -3.47
C ILE A 185 -23.45 -3.40 -3.97
N GLN A 186 -24.68 -3.86 -4.23
CA GLN A 186 -24.95 -5.20 -4.77
C GLN A 186 -24.34 -5.37 -6.17
N GLN A 187 -24.47 -4.35 -7.04
CA GLN A 187 -23.85 -4.36 -8.36
C GLN A 187 -22.33 -4.45 -8.27
N GLY A 188 -21.67 -3.56 -7.51
CA GLY A 188 -20.21 -3.56 -7.46
C GLY A 188 -19.62 -4.83 -6.83
N ARG A 189 -20.28 -5.45 -5.84
CA ARG A 189 -19.88 -6.78 -5.33
C ARG A 189 -20.08 -7.88 -6.38
N ALA A 190 -21.17 -7.84 -7.15
CA ALA A 190 -21.43 -8.79 -8.22
C ALA A 190 -20.41 -8.67 -9.36
N ASP A 191 -20.04 -7.44 -9.75
CA ASP A 191 -19.01 -7.18 -10.77
C ASP A 191 -17.65 -7.76 -10.36
N VAL A 192 -17.21 -7.52 -9.11
CA VAL A 192 -15.94 -8.06 -8.56
C VAL A 192 -15.95 -9.58 -8.55
N LEU A 193 -17.06 -10.21 -8.12
CA LEU A 193 -17.19 -11.67 -8.13
C LEU A 193 -17.28 -12.24 -9.56
N ALA A 194 -17.90 -11.54 -10.51
CA ALA A 194 -17.95 -11.96 -11.91
C ALA A 194 -16.59 -11.88 -12.62
N ARG A 195 -15.74 -10.92 -12.24
CA ARG A 195 -14.39 -10.72 -12.82
C ARG A 195 -13.32 -11.60 -12.16
N HIS A 196 -13.32 -11.69 -10.82
CA HIS A 196 -12.23 -12.29 -10.04
C HIS A 196 -12.65 -13.52 -9.21
N GLY A 197 -13.94 -13.89 -9.20
CA GLY A 197 -14.48 -14.94 -8.33
C GLY A 197 -13.84 -16.32 -8.49
N SER A 198 -13.26 -16.64 -9.65
CA SER A 198 -12.48 -17.87 -9.86
C SER A 198 -11.20 -17.95 -9.03
N TYR A 199 -10.72 -16.82 -8.48
CA TYR A 199 -9.54 -16.73 -7.63
C TYR A 199 -9.89 -16.45 -6.16
N ILE A 200 -11.14 -16.11 -5.85
CA ILE A 200 -11.60 -15.80 -4.49
C ILE A 200 -12.06 -17.11 -3.81
N PRO A 201 -11.46 -17.54 -2.68
CA PRO A 201 -11.90 -18.75 -1.99
C PRO A 201 -13.35 -18.67 -1.51
N ALA A 202 -14.05 -19.81 -1.52
CA ALA A 202 -15.43 -19.91 -1.05
C ALA A 202 -15.58 -19.65 0.47
N ASP A 203 -14.50 -19.84 1.24
CA ASP A 203 -14.38 -19.51 2.67
C ASP A 203 -13.77 -18.13 2.94
N SER A 204 -13.64 -17.28 1.91
CA SER A 204 -13.19 -15.90 2.08
C SER A 204 -14.16 -15.13 2.99
N ALA A 205 -13.64 -14.62 4.11
CA ALA A 205 -14.46 -13.97 5.14
C ALA A 205 -15.20 -12.71 4.64
N CYS A 206 -14.81 -12.14 3.50
CA CYS A 206 -15.54 -11.04 2.86
C CYS A 206 -16.95 -11.45 2.38
N HIS A 207 -17.22 -12.74 2.19
CA HIS A 207 -18.58 -13.24 1.91
C HIS A 207 -19.52 -13.02 3.12
N GLU A 208 -18.99 -13.16 4.34
CA GLU A 208 -19.72 -13.00 5.61
C GLU A 208 -19.83 -11.54 6.07
N VAL A 209 -19.02 -10.63 5.51
CA VAL A 209 -19.05 -9.20 5.87
C VAL A 209 -20.10 -8.47 5.02
N GLU A 210 -21.16 -8.00 5.66
CA GLU A 210 -22.14 -7.09 5.06
C GLU A 210 -21.57 -5.66 4.96
N PRO A 211 -21.56 -5.03 3.77
CA PRO A 211 -21.16 -3.63 3.63
C PRO A 211 -22.23 -2.72 4.24
N ARG A 212 -21.82 -1.78 5.08
CA ARG A 212 -22.72 -0.80 5.72
C ARG A 212 -22.51 0.62 5.20
N ILE A 213 -23.61 1.28 4.86
CA ILE A 213 -23.60 2.69 4.47
C ILE A 213 -23.39 3.57 5.71
N SER A 214 -22.33 4.38 5.65
CA SER A 214 -21.87 5.24 6.74
C SER A 214 -22.04 6.71 6.40
N TYR A 215 -22.48 7.49 7.38
CA TYR A 215 -22.53 8.97 7.33
C TYR A 215 -21.41 9.59 8.17
N GLU A 216 -20.55 8.77 8.78
CA GLU A 216 -19.56 9.16 9.80
C GLU A 216 -18.10 9.00 9.33
N LEU A 217 -17.89 8.45 8.12
CA LEU A 217 -16.56 8.42 7.49
C LEU A 217 -16.05 9.86 7.24
N PRO A 218 -14.73 10.12 7.39
CA PRO A 218 -14.17 11.45 7.16
C PRO A 218 -14.39 11.96 5.73
N LEU A 219 -14.53 13.28 5.58
CA LEU A 219 -14.59 13.92 4.26
C LEU A 219 -13.34 13.57 3.45
N GLY A 220 -13.55 13.06 2.22
CA GLY A 220 -12.49 12.56 1.34
C GLY A 220 -12.32 11.04 1.34
N VAL A 221 -13.00 10.30 2.23
CA VAL A 221 -12.93 8.84 2.32
C VAL A 221 -14.11 8.19 1.58
N GLY A 222 -13.81 7.29 0.63
CA GLY A 222 -14.81 6.55 -0.17
C GLY A 222 -15.48 5.42 0.62
N GLY A 223 -14.69 4.57 1.27
CA GLY A 223 -15.14 3.58 2.23
C GLY A 223 -14.05 3.24 3.25
N ARG A 224 -14.20 2.08 3.91
CA ARG A 224 -13.16 1.50 4.76
C ARG A 224 -13.44 0.02 5.01
N VAL A 225 -12.52 -0.85 4.57
CA VAL A 225 -12.40 -2.21 5.10
C VAL A 225 -11.56 -2.22 6.38
N THR A 226 -12.14 -2.66 7.49
CA THR A 226 -11.39 -2.94 8.72
C THR A 226 -10.99 -4.42 8.74
N ARG A 227 -9.72 -4.71 9.02
CA ARG A 227 -9.19 -6.07 9.20
C ARG A 227 -8.87 -6.36 10.67
N GLY A 228 -8.96 -7.62 11.08
CA GLY A 228 -8.64 -8.07 12.44
C GLY A 228 -7.19 -7.80 12.86
N ASN A 229 -6.99 -7.22 14.05
CA ASN A 229 -5.66 -6.86 14.59
C ASN A 229 -4.86 -8.04 15.18
N ARG A 230 -5.30 -9.29 15.02
CA ARG A 230 -4.54 -10.46 15.49
C ARG A 230 -3.48 -10.85 14.45
N PRO A 231 -2.21 -11.09 14.84
CA PRO A 231 -1.23 -11.63 13.91
C PRO A 231 -1.74 -12.95 13.32
N HIS A 232 -1.47 -13.17 12.03
CA HIS A 232 -1.97 -14.29 11.22
C HIS A 232 -3.49 -14.28 10.92
N TYR A 233 -4.26 -13.29 11.40
CA TYR A 233 -5.70 -13.17 11.15
C TYR A 233 -6.10 -11.79 10.62
N ASN A 234 -5.44 -11.35 9.55
CA ASN A 234 -5.81 -10.16 8.76
C ASN A 234 -7.10 -10.38 7.91
N LYS A 235 -8.09 -11.11 8.44
CA LYS A 235 -9.41 -11.25 7.81
C LYS A 235 -10.16 -9.91 7.91
N PRO A 236 -10.97 -9.52 6.90
CA PRO A 236 -11.90 -8.41 7.04
C PRO A 236 -12.90 -8.71 8.18
N THR A 237 -13.35 -7.66 8.87
CA THR A 237 -14.31 -7.75 10.00
C THR A 237 -15.42 -6.72 9.94
N ASP A 238 -15.28 -5.69 9.10
CA ASP A 238 -16.23 -4.60 8.90
C ASP A 238 -15.92 -3.92 7.56
N PHE A 239 -16.94 -3.47 6.85
CA PHE A 239 -16.85 -2.86 5.52
C PHE A 239 -17.79 -1.66 5.48
N GLU A 240 -17.21 -0.46 5.60
CA GLU A 240 -17.96 0.80 5.47
C GLU A 240 -17.88 1.35 4.05
N LEU A 241 -18.96 2.00 3.62
CA LEU A 241 -19.01 2.81 2.43
C LEU A 241 -19.65 4.16 2.75
N SER A 242 -19.03 5.27 2.31
CA SER A 242 -19.59 6.60 2.53
C SER A 242 -20.88 6.76 1.75
N ARG A 243 -21.96 7.24 2.37
CA ARG A 243 -23.19 7.59 1.64
C ARG A 243 -22.92 8.59 0.51
N PHE A 244 -21.88 9.40 0.63
CA PHE A 244 -21.50 10.42 -0.34
C PHE A 244 -20.03 10.25 -0.75
N VAL A 245 -19.77 9.38 -1.72
CA VAL A 245 -18.42 9.04 -2.24
C VAL A 245 -17.80 10.25 -2.94
N PRO A 246 -16.67 10.80 -2.43
CA PRO A 246 -15.98 11.94 -3.05
C PRO A 246 -14.96 11.48 -4.10
N ASN A 247 -14.70 12.33 -5.09
CA ASN A 247 -13.61 12.17 -6.07
C ASN A 247 -13.58 10.82 -6.81
N GLY A 248 -14.76 10.26 -7.08
CA GLY A 248 -14.95 9.01 -7.82
C GLY A 248 -16.44 8.74 -8.02
N GLY A 249 -16.74 7.85 -8.96
CA GLY A 249 -18.10 7.32 -9.15
C GLY A 249 -18.43 6.33 -8.03
N GLY A 250 -19.68 6.31 -7.60
CA GLY A 250 -20.15 5.47 -6.51
C GLY A 250 -19.84 3.99 -6.73
N LEU A 251 -20.09 3.50 -7.95
CA LEU A 251 -19.79 2.12 -8.33
C LEU A 251 -18.29 1.78 -8.25
N HIS A 252 -17.40 2.70 -8.65
CA HIS A 252 -15.94 2.49 -8.59
C HIS A 252 -15.43 2.41 -7.14
N ALA A 253 -15.98 3.22 -6.23
CA ALA A 253 -15.66 3.09 -4.81
C ALA A 253 -16.18 1.78 -4.18
N VAL A 254 -17.35 1.29 -4.62
CA VAL A 254 -17.81 -0.06 -4.24
C VAL A 254 -16.87 -1.14 -4.77
N HIS A 255 -16.40 -1.04 -6.01
CA HIS A 255 -15.40 -1.96 -6.58
C HIS A 255 -14.12 -1.94 -5.76
N HIS A 256 -13.49 -0.78 -5.58
CA HIS A 256 -12.25 -0.57 -4.84
C HIS A 256 -12.31 -1.15 -3.42
N GLU A 257 -13.32 -0.80 -2.62
CA GLU A 257 -13.43 -1.30 -1.24
C GLU A 257 -13.82 -2.80 -1.19
N SER A 258 -14.57 -3.31 -2.18
CA SER A 258 -14.81 -4.76 -2.30
C SER A 258 -13.53 -5.53 -2.63
N LEU A 259 -12.66 -4.96 -3.46
CA LEU A 259 -11.35 -5.53 -3.79
C LEU A 259 -10.39 -5.52 -2.59
N HIS A 260 -10.42 -4.49 -1.75
CA HIS A 260 -9.77 -4.50 -0.42
C HIS A 260 -10.36 -5.59 0.49
N CYS A 261 -11.69 -5.76 0.48
CA CYS A 261 -12.37 -6.76 1.31
C CYS A 261 -11.97 -8.19 0.90
N TYR A 262 -11.89 -8.48 -0.40
CA TYR A 262 -11.47 -9.79 -0.92
C TYR A 262 -9.95 -10.03 -0.97
N THR A 263 -9.07 -9.05 -0.66
CA THR A 263 -7.62 -9.30 -0.56
C THR A 263 -7.34 -10.40 0.46
N HIS A 264 -6.58 -11.42 0.09
CA HIS A 264 -6.32 -12.56 0.96
C HIS A 264 -5.45 -12.16 2.18
N PRO A 265 -5.77 -12.64 3.40
CA PRO A 265 -4.98 -12.36 4.59
C PRO A 265 -3.48 -12.68 4.45
N ASN A 266 -3.11 -13.73 3.69
CA ASN A 266 -1.70 -14.06 3.41
C ASN A 266 -1.00 -12.93 2.63
N PHE A 267 -1.60 -12.47 1.53
CA PHE A 267 -1.05 -11.41 0.68
C PHE A 267 -0.87 -10.10 1.48
N ALA A 268 -1.93 -9.66 2.16
CA ALA A 268 -1.89 -8.48 3.02
C ALA A 268 -0.86 -8.60 4.15
N THR A 269 -0.58 -9.82 4.65
CA THR A 269 0.44 -10.05 5.67
C THR A 269 1.86 -9.97 5.09
N SER A 270 2.13 -10.58 3.93
CA SER A 270 3.44 -10.51 3.29
C SER A 270 3.78 -9.09 2.80
N MET A 271 2.80 -8.37 2.22
CA MET A 271 3.02 -7.01 1.74
C MET A 271 3.34 -6.02 2.88
N ARG A 272 2.78 -6.20 4.08
CA ARG A 272 3.03 -5.33 5.26
C ARG A 272 4.48 -5.30 5.75
N ASN A 273 5.35 -6.19 5.28
CA ASN A 273 6.80 -6.10 5.53
C ASN A 273 7.49 -5.00 4.68
N SER A 274 6.81 -4.47 3.66
CA SER A 274 7.30 -3.39 2.82
C SER A 274 7.12 -2.01 3.48
N PRO A 275 8.13 -1.11 3.43
CA PRO A 275 7.93 0.31 3.70
C PRO A 275 6.81 0.94 2.84
N TYR A 276 6.54 0.35 1.67
CA TYR A 276 5.57 0.81 0.69
C TYR A 276 4.24 0.04 0.71
N TRP A 277 3.95 -0.76 1.76
CA TRP A 277 2.80 -1.67 1.78
C TRP A 277 1.46 -1.03 1.39
N ARG A 278 1.21 0.20 1.86
CA ARG A 278 0.00 0.96 1.48
C ARG A 278 -0.05 1.27 -0.01
N THR A 279 1.05 1.79 -0.60
CA THR A 279 1.06 2.13 -2.03
C THR A 279 1.14 0.90 -2.94
N ILE A 280 1.36 -0.30 -2.37
CA ILE A 280 1.15 -1.58 -3.06
C ILE A 280 -0.32 -1.98 -2.96
N GLU A 281 -0.93 -1.98 -1.77
CA GLU A 281 -2.33 -2.37 -1.52
C GLU A 281 -3.30 -1.45 -2.30
N GLU A 282 -3.19 -0.13 -2.19
CA GLU A 282 -4.04 0.82 -2.93
C GLU A 282 -3.84 0.75 -4.46
N ALA A 283 -2.59 0.63 -4.94
CA ALA A 283 -2.30 0.65 -6.38
C ALA A 283 -2.80 -0.61 -7.10
N LEU A 284 -2.74 -1.77 -6.45
CA LEU A 284 -3.28 -3.02 -7.01
C LEU A 284 -4.81 -3.07 -6.90
N THR A 285 -5.37 -2.52 -5.83
CA THR A 285 -6.82 -2.34 -5.68
C THR A 285 -7.38 -1.45 -6.78
N GLU A 286 -6.74 -0.31 -7.05
CA GLU A 286 -7.17 0.60 -8.11
C GLU A 286 -7.01 0.00 -9.51
N HIS A 287 -5.89 -0.69 -9.77
CA HIS A 287 -5.67 -1.39 -11.05
C HIS A 287 -6.75 -2.44 -11.33
N PHE A 288 -7.19 -3.20 -10.33
CA PHE A 288 -8.32 -4.13 -10.48
C PHE A 288 -9.67 -3.42 -10.57
N ALA A 289 -9.88 -2.29 -9.89
CA ALA A 289 -11.10 -1.48 -10.04
C ALA A 289 -11.22 -0.90 -11.46
N ASP A 290 -10.10 -0.51 -12.07
CA ASP A 290 -10.01 -0.05 -13.45
C ASP A 290 -10.39 -1.11 -14.50
N GLU A 291 -10.39 -2.40 -14.17
CA GLU A 291 -10.88 -3.46 -15.07
C GLU A 291 -12.42 -3.60 -15.08
N LEU A 292 -13.13 -3.08 -14.06
CA LEU A 292 -14.54 -3.40 -13.80
C LEU A 292 -15.53 -2.48 -14.53
N PRO A 293 -16.83 -2.81 -14.64
CA PRO A 293 -17.78 -2.04 -15.45
C PRO A 293 -18.05 -0.63 -14.88
N GLY A 294 -17.61 0.43 -15.57
CA GLY A 294 -17.86 1.80 -15.10
C GLY A 294 -17.52 2.89 -16.12
N HIS A 295 -18.21 4.03 -16.01
CA HIS A 295 -17.91 5.21 -16.83
C HIS A 295 -16.58 5.87 -16.45
N ALA A 296 -15.79 6.28 -17.44
CA ALA A 296 -14.42 6.77 -17.25
C ALA A 296 -14.31 7.98 -16.30
N ILE A 297 -15.30 8.88 -16.30
CA ILE A 297 -15.32 10.04 -15.37
C ILE A 297 -15.42 9.59 -13.91
N GLY A 298 -16.13 8.49 -13.63
CA GLY A 298 -16.24 7.92 -12.29
C GLY A 298 -15.06 7.02 -11.89
N LYS A 299 -14.18 6.64 -12.84
CA LYS A 299 -12.93 5.93 -12.53
C LYS A 299 -11.76 6.87 -12.23
N ALA A 300 -11.87 8.15 -12.62
CA ALA A 300 -10.83 9.13 -12.39
C ALA A 300 -10.74 9.52 -10.89
N THR A 301 -9.80 8.91 -10.15
CA THR A 301 -9.63 9.11 -8.70
C THR A 301 -8.35 9.88 -8.35
N PRO A 302 -8.12 10.25 -7.07
CA PRO A 302 -6.83 10.77 -6.63
C PRO A 302 -5.65 9.80 -6.83
N TYR A 303 -5.89 8.51 -7.04
CA TYR A 303 -4.84 7.50 -7.22
C TYR A 303 -4.20 7.58 -8.63
N ASP A 304 -4.94 8.00 -9.66
CA ASP A 304 -4.40 8.31 -11.01
C ASP A 304 -3.25 9.32 -11.00
N LEU A 305 -3.36 10.29 -10.09
CA LEU A 305 -2.40 11.39 -9.93
C LEU A 305 -1.28 11.03 -8.95
N SER A 306 -1.45 9.96 -8.18
CA SER A 306 -0.54 9.53 -7.13
C SER A 306 0.72 8.87 -7.70
N ARG A 307 1.86 9.15 -7.05
CA ARG A 307 3.19 8.75 -7.51
C ARG A 307 3.99 8.12 -6.38
N LEU A 308 4.90 7.23 -6.77
CA LEU A 308 5.92 6.67 -5.90
C LEU A 308 7.07 7.70 -5.76
N PRO A 309 7.92 7.62 -4.71
CA PRO A 309 9.10 8.48 -4.54
C PRO A 309 10.07 8.59 -5.73
N ASN A 310 10.08 7.60 -6.63
CA ASN A 310 10.87 7.62 -7.88
C ASN A 310 10.16 8.34 -9.06
N GLY A 311 8.99 8.94 -8.83
CA GLY A 311 8.21 9.68 -9.82
C GLY A 311 7.25 8.85 -10.69
N LYS A 312 7.31 7.52 -10.64
CA LYS A 312 6.40 6.58 -11.34
C LYS A 312 4.97 6.70 -10.78
N ARG A 313 3.95 6.67 -11.62
CA ARG A 313 2.53 6.63 -11.16
C ARG A 313 2.20 5.28 -10.53
N TRP A 314 1.20 5.26 -9.65
CA TRP A 314 0.74 4.03 -8.99
C TRP A 314 0.15 3.02 -9.98
N SER A 315 -0.77 3.44 -10.86
CA SER A 315 -1.34 2.59 -11.92
C SER A 315 -0.28 2.05 -12.89
N THR A 316 0.74 2.85 -13.24
CA THR A 316 1.88 2.37 -14.04
C THR A 316 2.70 1.29 -13.31
N ALA A 317 2.89 1.41 -11.99
CA ALA A 317 3.60 0.40 -11.20
C ALA A 317 2.80 -0.91 -11.07
N ALA A 318 1.48 -0.83 -10.92
CA ALA A 318 0.59 -1.99 -10.89
C ALA A 318 0.56 -2.73 -12.24
N ALA A 319 0.40 -2.01 -13.35
CA ALA A 319 0.44 -2.60 -14.70
C ALA A 319 1.82 -3.18 -15.06
N GLU A 320 2.92 -2.57 -14.61
CA GLU A 320 4.26 -3.17 -14.72
C GLU A 320 4.38 -4.47 -13.89
N LEU A 321 3.75 -4.54 -12.72
CA LEU A 321 3.78 -5.73 -11.87
C LEU A 321 2.96 -6.88 -12.45
N GLU A 322 1.75 -6.60 -12.93
CA GLU A 322 0.93 -7.60 -13.62
C GLU A 322 1.69 -8.16 -14.84
N LYS A 323 2.31 -7.28 -15.63
CA LYS A 323 3.14 -7.69 -16.77
C LYS A 323 4.38 -8.51 -16.37
N ALA A 324 4.96 -8.25 -15.19
CA ALA A 324 6.17 -8.94 -14.72
C ALA A 324 5.90 -10.28 -14.02
N ALA A 325 4.76 -10.41 -13.33
CA ALA A 325 4.36 -11.63 -12.63
C ALA A 325 3.41 -12.53 -13.45
N GLY A 326 2.66 -11.94 -14.38
CA GLY A 326 1.53 -12.56 -15.10
C GLY A 326 0.20 -12.35 -14.36
N THR A 327 -0.87 -12.08 -15.12
CA THR A 327 -2.23 -11.82 -14.62
C THR A 327 -2.75 -12.91 -13.68
N GLU A 328 -2.62 -14.18 -14.06
CA GLU A 328 -3.06 -15.32 -13.24
C GLU A 328 -2.29 -15.37 -11.91
N THR A 329 -0.96 -15.23 -11.97
CA THR A 329 -0.09 -15.18 -10.79
C THR A 329 -0.48 -14.04 -9.85
N LEU A 330 -0.73 -12.84 -10.39
CA LEU A 330 -1.11 -11.69 -9.57
C LEU A 330 -2.46 -11.91 -8.89
N GLN A 331 -3.45 -12.44 -9.61
CA GLN A 331 -4.78 -12.73 -9.04
C GLN A 331 -4.76 -13.89 -8.03
N ARG A 332 -3.99 -14.97 -8.28
CA ARG A 332 -3.78 -16.07 -7.31
C ARG A 332 -3.05 -15.59 -6.05
N ALA A 333 -2.07 -14.71 -6.18
CA ALA A 333 -1.41 -14.09 -5.04
C ALA A 333 -2.39 -13.23 -4.23
N TYR A 334 -3.11 -12.32 -4.91
CA TYR A 334 -3.94 -11.29 -4.29
C TYR A 334 -5.24 -11.83 -3.67
N PHE A 335 -5.99 -12.68 -4.38
CA PHE A 335 -7.30 -13.18 -3.96
C PHE A 335 -7.24 -14.58 -3.32
N SER A 336 -6.46 -15.51 -3.89
CA SER A 336 -6.36 -16.89 -3.37
C SER A 336 -5.37 -17.04 -2.23
N GLY A 337 -4.42 -16.09 -2.10
CA GLY A 337 -3.37 -16.17 -1.09
C GLY A 337 -2.35 -17.27 -1.32
N ASP A 338 -2.22 -17.71 -2.57
CA ASP A 338 -1.32 -18.77 -3.04
C ASP A 338 0.14 -18.39 -2.72
N VAL A 339 0.84 -19.28 -2.02
CA VAL A 339 2.18 -18.99 -1.46
C VAL A 339 3.23 -18.80 -2.55
N ASP A 340 3.18 -19.60 -3.63
CA ASP A 340 4.16 -19.52 -4.70
C ASP A 340 3.88 -18.33 -5.64
N ALA A 341 2.60 -18.02 -5.83
CA ALA A 341 2.19 -16.78 -6.47
C ALA A 341 2.61 -15.54 -5.65
N ILE A 342 2.43 -15.55 -4.32
CA ILE A 342 2.90 -14.49 -3.41
C ILE A 342 4.42 -14.33 -3.51
N ARG A 343 5.19 -15.42 -3.53
CA ARG A 343 6.65 -15.39 -3.71
C ARG A 343 7.03 -14.75 -5.05
N ALA A 344 6.42 -15.18 -6.15
CA ALA A 344 6.69 -14.65 -7.49
C ALA A 344 6.36 -13.14 -7.60
N VAL A 345 5.19 -12.73 -7.11
CA VAL A 345 4.78 -11.32 -7.07
C VAL A 345 5.69 -10.50 -6.18
N SER A 346 6.01 -10.97 -4.96
CA SER A 346 6.92 -10.28 -4.04
C SER A 346 8.30 -10.06 -4.66
N ALA A 347 8.83 -11.07 -5.37
CA ALA A 347 10.10 -10.97 -6.07
C ALA A 347 10.08 -9.95 -7.22
N ALA A 348 8.93 -9.76 -7.89
CA ALA A 348 8.75 -8.76 -8.94
C ALA A 348 8.57 -7.33 -8.41
N ILE A 349 7.83 -7.12 -7.31
CA ILE A 349 7.61 -5.79 -6.70
C ILE A 349 8.95 -5.10 -6.38
N VAL A 350 9.94 -5.86 -5.88
CA VAL A 350 11.29 -5.37 -5.55
C VAL A 350 11.94 -4.59 -6.69
N ASP A 351 11.70 -4.97 -7.94
CA ASP A 351 12.32 -4.34 -9.12
C ASP A 351 11.47 -3.18 -9.71
N ILE A 352 10.26 -2.94 -9.17
CA ILE A 352 9.26 -2.01 -9.72
C ILE A 352 8.97 -0.84 -8.76
N TRP A 353 8.83 -1.12 -7.46
CA TRP A 353 8.72 -0.12 -6.39
C TRP A 353 10.10 0.45 -5.99
N PRO A 354 10.17 1.56 -5.24
CA PRO A 354 11.44 2.04 -4.71
C PRO A 354 12.06 1.00 -3.77
N LYS A 355 13.35 0.72 -3.96
CA LYS A 355 14.11 -0.18 -3.09
C LYS A 355 14.40 0.54 -1.76
N GLU A 356 14.08 -0.10 -0.64
CA GLU A 356 14.36 0.41 0.71
C GLU A 356 14.48 -0.79 1.68
N PRO A 357 15.54 -0.90 2.51
CA PRO A 357 15.76 -2.10 3.29
C PRO A 357 14.67 -2.38 4.33
N THR A 358 14.13 -3.60 4.33
CA THR A 358 12.99 -3.93 5.19
C THR A 358 13.41 -4.16 6.64
N HIS A 359 12.47 -3.94 7.57
CA HIS A 359 12.68 -4.27 8.99
C HIS A 359 12.90 -5.78 9.20
N THR A 360 12.36 -6.62 8.31
CA THR A 360 12.55 -8.07 8.29
C THR A 360 13.99 -8.43 7.93
N ALA A 361 14.62 -7.73 6.97
CA ALA A 361 16.04 -7.87 6.69
C ALA A 361 16.92 -7.55 7.93
N TRP A 362 16.64 -6.44 8.64
CA TRP A 362 17.38 -6.10 9.86
C TRP A 362 17.20 -7.16 10.97
N ARG A 363 15.97 -7.68 11.14
CA ARG A 363 15.68 -8.75 12.11
C ARG A 363 16.38 -10.07 11.74
N ALA A 364 16.51 -10.40 10.46
CA ALA A 364 17.25 -11.58 10.01
C ALA A 364 18.73 -11.55 10.42
N ILE A 365 19.35 -10.36 10.50
CA ILE A 365 20.75 -10.20 10.97
C ILE A 365 20.91 -10.64 12.43
N SER A 366 19.87 -10.49 13.27
CA SER A 366 19.89 -11.01 14.65
C SER A 366 19.97 -12.53 14.70
N LEU A 367 19.45 -13.23 13.69
CA LEU A 367 19.47 -14.70 13.58
C LEU A 367 20.81 -15.23 13.04
N SER A 368 21.58 -14.40 12.34
CA SER A 368 22.89 -14.75 11.78
C SER A 368 23.95 -15.06 12.85
N GLN A 369 24.99 -15.80 12.46
CA GLN A 369 26.13 -16.13 13.34
C GLN A 369 26.86 -14.85 13.81
N SER A 370 27.31 -14.84 15.07
CA SER A 370 27.82 -13.63 15.76
C SER A 370 28.90 -12.87 14.99
N HIS A 371 29.87 -13.58 14.41
CA HIS A 371 30.98 -12.99 13.64
C HIS A 371 30.53 -12.36 12.30
N GLN A 372 29.36 -12.71 11.78
CA GLN A 372 28.83 -12.21 10.51
C GLN A 372 27.92 -10.98 10.67
N ARG A 373 27.33 -10.79 11.87
CA ARG A 373 26.31 -9.75 12.14
C ARG A 373 26.75 -8.34 11.77
N ARG A 374 28.00 -7.99 12.08
CA ARG A 374 28.56 -6.66 11.77
C ARG A 374 28.68 -6.42 10.27
N SER A 375 29.28 -7.35 9.52
CA SER A 375 29.39 -7.25 8.05
C SER A 375 28.00 -7.17 7.38
N LEU A 376 27.02 -7.92 7.88
CA LEU A 376 25.63 -7.86 7.39
C LEU A 376 24.94 -6.52 7.72
N ALA A 377 25.15 -5.99 8.93
CA ALA A 377 24.55 -4.72 9.34
C ALA A 377 25.21 -3.51 8.67
N GLU A 378 26.53 -3.52 8.47
CA GLU A 378 27.22 -2.51 7.66
C GLU A 378 26.74 -2.60 6.20
N CYS A 379 26.51 -3.81 5.67
CA CYS A 379 25.93 -4.02 4.34
C CYS A 379 24.46 -3.53 4.24
N PHE A 380 23.64 -3.72 5.27
CA PHE A 380 22.27 -3.19 5.35
C PHE A 380 22.26 -1.64 5.30
N VAL A 381 23.15 -0.98 6.06
CA VAL A 381 23.33 0.48 5.98
C VAL A 381 23.79 0.88 4.57
N GLY A 382 24.64 0.07 3.93
CA GLY A 382 25.02 0.24 2.54
C GLY A 382 23.86 0.15 1.55
N ALA A 383 22.96 -0.82 1.71
CA ALA A 383 21.75 -0.97 0.90
C ALA A 383 20.83 0.26 1.02
N ALA A 384 20.63 0.80 2.24
CA ALA A 384 19.88 2.04 2.44
C ALA A 384 20.55 3.23 1.74
N LEU A 385 21.87 3.37 1.88
CA LEU A 385 22.66 4.45 1.26
C LEU A 385 22.74 4.35 -0.27
N LEU A 386 22.64 3.16 -0.84
CA LEU A 386 22.55 2.94 -2.29
C LEU A 386 21.22 3.41 -2.85
N SER A 387 20.12 2.95 -2.23
CA SER A 387 18.77 3.05 -2.77
C SER A 387 18.07 4.37 -2.43
N THR A 388 18.21 4.85 -1.20
CA THR A 388 17.59 6.10 -0.72
C THR A 388 18.55 7.30 -0.73
N GLY A 389 19.86 7.05 -0.84
CA GLY A 389 20.91 8.05 -0.64
C GLY A 389 21.12 8.48 0.82
N LYS A 390 20.37 7.92 1.77
CA LYS A 390 20.34 8.30 3.20
C LYS A 390 20.80 7.12 4.08
N LEU A 391 21.18 7.43 5.32
CA LEU A 391 21.33 6.44 6.38
C LEU A 391 19.94 5.93 6.82
N PRO A 392 19.80 4.71 7.35
CA PRO A 392 18.55 4.25 7.97
C PRO A 392 18.11 5.21 9.09
N ALA A 393 16.80 5.34 9.29
CA ALA A 393 16.26 6.09 10.42
C ALA A 393 16.55 5.37 11.75
N ASP A 394 16.73 6.15 12.83
CA ASP A 394 16.68 5.59 14.18
C ASP A 394 15.20 5.25 14.51
N PRO A 395 14.90 4.09 15.13
CA PRO A 395 13.51 3.64 15.35
C PRO A 395 12.76 4.53 16.35
N ALA A 396 11.50 4.86 16.04
CA ALA A 396 10.67 5.75 16.85
C ALA A 396 9.64 4.98 17.69
N PRO A 397 9.19 5.52 18.85
CA PRO A 397 8.08 4.94 19.61
C PRO A 397 6.81 4.85 18.75
N GLY A 398 6.28 3.64 18.58
CA GLY A 398 5.09 3.39 17.76
C GLY A 398 5.33 3.20 16.26
N SER A 399 6.57 3.29 15.77
CA SER A 399 6.89 2.86 14.40
C SER A 399 7.09 1.34 14.31
N GLY A 400 6.89 0.75 13.12
CA GLY A 400 7.07 -0.71 12.91
C GLY A 400 8.51 -1.19 13.16
N ASP A 401 9.44 -0.26 13.10
CA ASP A 401 10.88 -0.39 13.37
C ASP A 401 11.21 -0.64 14.84
N ALA A 402 10.25 -0.50 15.78
CA ALA A 402 10.52 -0.48 17.22
C ALA A 402 11.47 -1.62 17.67
N GLY A 403 12.71 -1.25 18.01
CA GLY A 403 13.79 -2.18 18.36
C GLY A 403 14.93 -2.30 17.33
N ASN A 404 14.83 -1.74 16.13
CA ASN A 404 15.85 -1.76 15.08
C ASN A 404 17.02 -0.79 15.36
N TRP A 405 17.57 -0.81 16.59
CA TRP A 405 18.65 0.08 16.99
C TRP A 405 20.00 -0.37 16.44
N ALA A 406 20.80 0.58 15.92
CA ALA A 406 22.12 0.33 15.36
C ALA A 406 23.06 -0.45 16.30
N TRP A 407 23.08 -0.12 17.60
CA TRP A 407 23.96 -0.73 18.60
C TRP A 407 23.82 -2.24 18.76
N ARG A 408 22.70 -2.83 18.29
CA ARG A 408 22.50 -4.28 18.33
C ARG A 408 23.50 -5.04 17.46
N HIS A 409 23.97 -4.42 16.38
CA HIS A 409 24.80 -5.08 15.35
C HIS A 409 26.00 -4.23 14.89
N LEU A 410 26.04 -2.94 15.21
CA LEU A 410 27.08 -1.98 14.81
C LEU A 410 27.73 -1.33 16.05
N PRO A 411 29.00 -0.89 15.98
CA PRO A 411 29.69 -0.22 17.08
C PRO A 411 29.29 1.27 17.22
N VAL A 412 28.03 1.62 16.94
CA VAL A 412 27.45 2.97 17.07
C VAL A 412 26.08 2.90 17.73
N ASN A 413 25.73 3.89 18.55
CA ASN A 413 24.45 3.90 19.28
C ASN A 413 23.25 4.15 18.36
N GLN A 414 23.45 4.96 17.32
CA GLN A 414 22.41 5.46 16.41
C GLN A 414 22.98 5.55 14.98
N PHE A 415 22.16 5.31 13.95
CA PHE A 415 22.64 5.27 12.56
C PHE A 415 23.24 6.62 12.13
N LYS A 416 22.67 7.74 12.59
CA LYS A 416 23.16 9.10 12.32
C LYS A 416 24.55 9.42 12.89
N GLN A 417 25.15 8.53 13.69
CA GLN A 417 26.53 8.68 14.18
C GLN A 417 27.57 8.20 13.15
N ILE A 418 27.16 7.51 12.08
CA ILE A 418 28.04 7.06 11.00
C ILE A 418 28.52 8.29 10.22
N ALA A 419 29.83 8.57 10.27
CA ALA A 419 30.39 9.76 9.64
C ALA A 419 30.26 9.72 8.10
N PRO A 420 30.13 10.88 7.41
CA PRO A 420 29.97 10.90 5.94
C PRO A 420 31.06 10.15 5.16
N LYS A 421 32.30 10.11 5.66
CA LYS A 421 33.41 9.33 5.10
C LYS A 421 33.18 7.82 5.22
N GLN A 422 32.65 7.36 6.35
CA GLN A 422 32.29 5.95 6.59
C GLN A 422 31.08 5.57 5.73
N ALA A 423 30.03 6.40 5.72
CA ALA A 423 28.85 6.19 4.87
C ALA A 423 29.23 6.04 3.38
N LYS A 424 30.15 6.89 2.87
CA LYS A 424 30.66 6.75 1.50
C LYS A 424 31.34 5.41 1.25
N ALA A 425 32.22 4.96 2.15
CA ALA A 425 32.93 3.68 2.02
C ALA A 425 32.00 2.46 2.15
N ILE A 426 31.04 2.50 3.09
CA ILE A 426 29.96 1.51 3.25
C ILE A 426 29.13 1.39 1.96
N ARG A 427 28.68 2.52 1.40
CA ARG A 427 27.94 2.55 0.13
C ARG A 427 28.75 1.97 -1.03
N GLN A 428 30.05 2.27 -1.11
CA GLN A 428 30.93 1.74 -2.17
C GLN A 428 31.10 0.22 -2.08
N GLN A 429 31.25 -0.35 -0.88
CA GLN A 429 31.33 -1.81 -0.71
C GLN A 429 30.01 -2.50 -1.01
N ALA A 430 28.88 -1.94 -0.55
CA ALA A 430 27.56 -2.45 -0.91
C ALA A 430 27.31 -2.38 -2.42
N GLN A 431 27.76 -1.34 -3.13
CA GLN A 431 27.65 -1.25 -4.59
C GLN A 431 28.41 -2.40 -5.26
N ALA A 432 29.65 -2.65 -4.85
CA ALA A 432 30.48 -3.72 -5.40
C ALA A 432 29.92 -5.12 -5.13
N LEU A 433 29.18 -5.31 -4.03
CA LEU A 433 28.48 -6.56 -3.72
C LEU A 433 27.16 -6.69 -4.49
N GLN A 434 26.34 -5.64 -4.57
CA GLN A 434 25.11 -5.63 -5.36
C GLN A 434 25.39 -5.92 -6.85
N SER A 435 26.45 -5.34 -7.42
CA SER A 435 26.86 -5.61 -8.81
C SER A 435 27.36 -7.04 -9.06
N LYS A 436 27.71 -7.81 -8.03
CA LYS A 436 28.08 -9.24 -8.14
C LYS A 436 26.91 -10.18 -7.86
N LEU A 437 26.12 -9.87 -6.83
CA LEU A 437 25.06 -10.72 -6.30
C LEU A 437 23.70 -10.46 -6.97
N GLY A 438 23.55 -9.33 -7.66
CA GLY A 438 22.37 -8.97 -8.43
C GLY A 438 21.08 -9.11 -7.63
N ARG A 439 20.09 -9.80 -8.22
CA ARG A 439 18.76 -9.96 -7.65
C ARG A 439 18.75 -10.62 -6.27
N THR A 440 19.72 -11.48 -5.94
CA THR A 440 19.80 -12.13 -4.62
C THR A 440 20.13 -11.14 -3.51
N PHE A 441 20.98 -10.14 -3.78
CA PHE A 441 21.20 -9.01 -2.84
C PHE A 441 19.90 -8.22 -2.65
N ASP A 442 19.20 -7.95 -3.75
CA ASP A 442 18.00 -7.12 -3.73
C ASP A 442 16.84 -7.82 -2.99
N GLN A 443 16.64 -9.13 -3.15
CA GLN A 443 15.67 -9.89 -2.34
C GLN A 443 16.06 -9.96 -0.86
N ALA A 444 17.36 -10.15 -0.55
CA ALA A 444 17.82 -10.26 0.83
C ALA A 444 17.62 -8.97 1.65
N PHE A 445 17.80 -7.79 1.04
CA PHE A 445 17.65 -6.51 1.74
C PHE A 445 16.30 -5.82 1.50
N TYR A 446 15.77 -5.86 0.28
CA TYR A 446 14.53 -5.16 -0.10
C TYR A 446 13.31 -6.08 -0.26
N GLY A 447 13.46 -7.40 -0.15
CA GLY A 447 12.36 -8.37 -0.26
C GLY A 447 11.30 -8.25 0.84
N PHE A 448 10.04 -8.51 0.49
CA PHE A 448 8.89 -8.34 1.38
C PHE A 448 8.32 -9.68 1.90
N ASP A 449 8.33 -10.72 1.08
CA ASP A 449 8.07 -12.08 1.55
C ASP A 449 9.21 -12.55 2.47
N SER A 450 8.87 -12.97 3.70
CA SER A 450 9.85 -13.33 4.72
C SER A 450 10.57 -14.65 4.43
N HIS A 451 9.96 -15.55 3.65
CA HIS A 451 10.59 -16.80 3.22
C HIS A 451 11.68 -16.53 2.18
N THR A 452 11.29 -15.89 1.07
CA THR A 452 12.19 -15.53 -0.04
C THR A 452 13.32 -14.61 0.42
N GLN A 453 13.03 -13.64 1.30
CA GLN A 453 14.06 -12.80 1.91
C GLN A 453 15.00 -13.60 2.83
N GLY A 454 14.48 -14.55 3.61
CA GLY A 454 15.29 -15.42 4.48
C GLY A 454 16.27 -16.29 3.69
N GLU A 455 15.78 -16.92 2.60
CA GLU A 455 16.59 -17.72 1.68
C GLU A 455 17.66 -16.87 0.98
N ALA A 456 17.27 -15.71 0.43
CA ALA A 456 18.21 -14.79 -0.21
C ALA A 456 19.27 -14.27 0.76
N MET A 457 18.89 -13.94 2.00
CA MET A 457 19.82 -13.55 3.06
C MET A 457 20.80 -14.68 3.38
N GLY A 458 20.32 -15.92 3.56
CA GLY A 458 21.18 -17.09 3.77
C GLY A 458 22.18 -17.32 2.63
N ALA A 459 21.73 -17.15 1.37
CA ALA A 459 22.57 -17.32 0.19
C ALA A 459 23.72 -16.29 0.12
N ILE A 460 23.52 -15.05 0.56
CA ILE A 460 24.56 -14.00 0.49
C ILE A 460 25.43 -13.87 1.74
N GLN A 461 25.03 -14.45 2.88
CA GLN A 461 25.73 -14.32 4.18
C GLN A 461 27.23 -14.62 4.11
N ALA A 462 27.60 -15.79 3.57
CA ALA A 462 28.99 -16.22 3.49
C ALA A 462 29.83 -15.34 2.54
N GLN A 463 29.24 -14.83 1.46
CA GLN A 463 29.92 -13.94 0.52
C GLN A 463 30.12 -12.54 1.10
N ILE A 464 29.11 -11.97 1.76
CA ILE A 464 29.26 -10.69 2.48
C ILE A 464 30.34 -10.81 3.54
N HIS A 465 30.32 -11.87 4.36
CA HIS A 465 31.32 -12.03 5.42
C HIS A 465 32.76 -12.18 4.88
N ARG A 466 32.94 -12.85 3.74
CA ARG A 466 34.24 -13.03 3.07
C ARG A 466 34.78 -11.75 2.43
N GLU A 467 33.92 -10.90 1.88
CA GLU A 467 34.33 -9.77 1.02
C GLU A 467 34.18 -8.39 1.68
N TRP A 468 33.40 -8.27 2.76
CA TRP A 468 33.19 -7.01 3.46
C TRP A 468 34.37 -6.64 4.37
N LYS A 469 35.01 -5.49 4.11
CA LYS A 469 36.02 -4.90 5.00
C LYS A 469 35.32 -4.00 6.02
N PRO A 470 35.51 -4.19 7.34
CA PRO A 470 34.88 -3.33 8.36
C PRO A 470 35.18 -1.84 8.16
N VAL A 471 34.16 -0.99 8.32
CA VAL A 471 34.25 0.48 8.11
C VAL A 471 33.91 1.29 9.37
N LEU A 472 33.05 0.74 10.23
CA LEU A 472 32.77 1.28 11.56
C LEU A 472 33.77 0.75 12.60
#